data_AF-A0A938AQA9-F1
#
_entry.id   AF-A0A938AQA9-F1
#
_cell.length_a   1.000
_cell.length_b   1.000
_cell.length_c   1.000
_cell.angle_alpha   90.00
_cell.angle_beta   90.00
_cell.angle_gamma   90.00
#
_symmetry.space_group_name_H-M   'P 1'
#
loop_
_entity.id
_entity.type
_entity.pdbx_description
1 polymer ?
#
loop_
_entity_poly.entity_id
_entity_poly.type
_entity_poly.pdbx_seq_one_letter_code
_entity_poly.pdbx_strand_id
1 'polypeptide(L)'
;MSTVPCVLATCLLVYLLPIPPRPRRTQHTVSSLTLTILFKLAVTAWLAIVAVWDSRTGLIPNWLTLPVALVGGALSLYAGPMEARVILLLCWAVLLIIWQLHIFGGGDAKFLMGLFALFPRVDFALVFCIVLFLVTLPLVIVKLWRQRPEERQQKLAARLRAGQFLPTSEELKQRGQRVVWTHSLAGAVALWLLW
;
A
#
# COMPACT_ATOMS: atom_id res chain seq x y z
N MET A 1 8.68 -19.79 -13.50
CA MET A 1 8.02 -19.36 -12.24
C MET A 1 8.96 -19.69 -11.09
N SER A 2 9.90 -18.80 -10.74
CA SER A 2 10.96 -19.10 -9.74
C SER A 2 11.51 -17.88 -8.98
N THR A 3 10.83 -16.73 -8.96
CA THR A 3 11.33 -15.48 -8.34
C THR A 3 10.80 -15.21 -6.93
N VAL A 4 9.88 -16.05 -6.42
CA VAL A 4 9.30 -15.94 -5.07
C VAL A 4 10.31 -16.03 -3.91
N PRO A 5 11.43 -16.81 -3.96
CA PRO A 5 12.29 -16.94 -2.78
C PRO A 5 13.11 -15.67 -2.45
N CYS A 6 13.33 -14.78 -3.43
CA CYS A 6 14.21 -13.62 -3.22
C CYS A 6 13.58 -12.53 -2.34
N VAL A 7 12.26 -12.29 -2.48
CA VAL A 7 11.56 -11.22 -1.74
C VAL A 7 11.37 -11.62 -0.27
N LEU A 8 11.01 -12.89 -0.03
CA LEU A 8 10.85 -13.45 1.32
C LEU A 8 12.17 -13.44 2.11
N ALA A 9 13.29 -13.81 1.48
CA ALA A 9 14.61 -13.79 2.11
C ALA A 9 15.03 -12.37 2.52
N THR A 10 14.72 -11.37 1.70
CA THR A 10 15.07 -9.97 1.98
C THR A 10 14.24 -9.39 3.12
N CYS A 11 12.95 -9.74 3.21
CA CYS A 11 12.08 -9.33 4.33
C CYS A 11 12.48 -9.98 5.66
N LEU A 12 12.90 -11.26 5.65
CA LEU A 12 13.31 -11.97 6.86
C LEU A 12 14.63 -11.41 7.44
N LEU A 13 15.56 -11.03 6.58
CA LEU A 13 16.92 -10.61 6.97
C LEU A 13 16.96 -9.23 7.64
N VAL A 14 15.97 -8.37 7.36
CA VAL A 14 15.88 -7.01 7.94
C VAL A 14 15.15 -6.99 9.28
N TYR A 15 14.19 -7.90 9.49
CA TYR A 15 13.41 -7.97 10.74
C TYR A 15 14.04 -8.86 11.82
N LEU A 16 14.96 -9.75 11.45
CA LEU A 16 15.75 -10.52 12.43
C LEU A 16 16.86 -9.70 13.10
N LEU A 17 17.01 -8.41 12.76
CA LEU A 17 17.93 -7.54 13.48
C LEU A 17 17.28 -7.04 14.78
N PRO A 18 17.79 -7.44 15.95
CA PRO A 18 17.32 -6.92 17.22
C PRO A 18 17.54 -5.41 17.27
N ILE A 19 16.56 -4.67 17.79
CA ILE A 19 16.71 -3.25 18.13
C ILE A 19 17.92 -3.14 19.07
N PRO A 20 19.04 -2.52 18.65
CA PRO A 20 20.26 -2.58 19.42
C PRO A 20 20.12 -1.77 20.72
N PRO A 21 20.60 -2.29 21.87
CA PRO A 21 20.78 -1.48 23.07
C PRO A 21 21.79 -0.35 22.82
N ARG A 22 21.61 0.77 23.54
CA ARG A 22 22.43 2.00 23.46
C ARG A 22 23.95 1.75 23.53
N PRO A 23 24.77 2.67 22.99
CA PRO A 23 25.90 2.33 22.12
C PRO A 23 27.23 2.05 22.84
N ARG A 24 27.97 1.04 22.33
CA ARG A 24 29.44 1.06 22.31
C ARG A 24 29.90 1.32 20.87
N ARG A 25 30.80 2.28 20.73
CA ARG A 25 30.98 3.22 19.61
C ARG A 25 32.02 2.71 18.59
N THR A 26 31.70 2.84 17.30
CA THR A 26 32.57 3.09 16.10
C THR A 26 32.80 2.04 15.00
N GLN A 27 32.52 0.73 15.14
CA GLN A 27 32.68 -0.21 14.01
C GLN A 27 31.38 -0.74 13.37
N HIS A 28 30.22 -0.53 13.99
CA HIS A 28 28.94 -1.07 13.48
C HIS A 28 28.15 -0.13 12.54
N THR A 29 28.62 1.08 12.29
CA THR A 29 27.85 2.09 11.53
C THR A 29 27.84 1.86 10.02
N VAL A 30 28.88 1.27 9.44
CA VAL A 30 28.93 1.04 7.99
C VAL A 30 27.98 -0.09 7.58
N SER A 31 27.94 -1.18 8.34
CA SER A 31 27.05 -2.33 8.07
C SER A 31 25.56 -1.97 8.18
N SER A 32 25.18 -1.08 9.10
CA SER A 32 23.78 -0.69 9.26
C SER A 32 23.28 0.19 8.11
N LEU A 33 24.09 1.17 7.67
CA LEU A 33 23.73 2.05 6.56
C LEU A 33 23.57 1.28 5.24
N THR A 34 24.51 0.37 4.94
CA THR A 34 24.43 -0.46 3.73
C THR A 34 23.15 -1.28 3.71
N LEU A 35 22.80 -1.93 4.83
CA LEU A 35 21.58 -2.73 4.90
C LEU A 35 20.31 -1.89 4.75
N THR A 36 20.24 -0.72 5.38
CA THR A 36 19.10 0.19 5.25
C THR A 36 18.92 0.63 3.79
N ILE A 37 20.00 0.98 3.09
CA ILE A 37 19.95 1.37 1.68
C ILE A 37 19.50 0.18 0.80
N LEU A 38 20.06 -1.01 1.02
CA LEU A 38 19.66 -2.22 0.29
C LEU A 38 18.17 -2.53 0.49
N PHE A 39 17.66 -2.40 1.71
CA PHE A 39 16.24 -2.58 1.99
C PHE A 39 15.37 -1.53 1.29
N LYS A 40 15.76 -0.24 1.34
CA LYS A 40 15.04 0.82 0.62
C LYS A 40 14.99 0.55 -0.88
N LEU A 41 16.11 0.14 -1.47
CA LEU A 41 16.18 -0.23 -2.88
C LEU A 41 15.29 -1.45 -3.18
N ALA A 42 15.30 -2.48 -2.32
CA ALA A 42 14.48 -3.67 -2.50
C ALA A 42 12.97 -3.34 -2.44
N VAL A 43 12.53 -2.54 -1.46
CA VAL A 43 11.13 -2.11 -1.35
C VAL A 43 10.77 -1.20 -2.53
N THR A 44 11.64 -0.27 -2.93
CA THR A 44 11.41 0.58 -4.10
C THR A 44 11.25 -0.24 -5.38
N ALA A 45 12.10 -1.26 -5.57
CA ALA A 45 12.00 -2.18 -6.69
C ALA A 45 10.69 -2.98 -6.65
N TRP A 46 10.29 -3.48 -5.47
CA TRP A 46 8.99 -4.15 -5.30
C TRP A 46 7.81 -3.23 -5.64
N LEU A 47 7.81 -1.98 -5.15
CA LEU A 47 6.80 -0.96 -5.48
C LEU A 47 6.76 -0.68 -6.99
N ALA A 48 7.92 -0.57 -7.64
CA ALA A 48 8.01 -0.37 -9.08
C ALA A 48 7.46 -1.58 -9.86
N ILE A 49 7.75 -2.81 -9.42
CA ILE A 49 7.22 -4.03 -10.03
C ILE A 49 5.68 -4.07 -9.90
N VAL A 50 5.14 -3.77 -8.71
CA VAL A 50 3.68 -3.70 -8.49
C VAL A 50 3.05 -2.65 -9.40
N ALA A 51 3.62 -1.45 -9.48
CA ALA A 51 3.12 -0.35 -10.30
C ALA A 51 3.15 -0.68 -11.81
N VAL A 52 4.26 -1.24 -12.29
CA VAL A 52 4.39 -1.66 -13.70
C VAL A 52 3.42 -2.78 -14.02
N TRP A 53 3.27 -3.76 -13.12
CA TRP A 53 2.34 -4.86 -13.31
C TRP A 53 0.89 -4.37 -13.38
N ASP A 54 0.46 -3.57 -12.41
CA ASP A 54 -0.87 -2.96 -12.41
C ASP A 54 -1.14 -2.14 -13.68
N SER A 55 -0.16 -1.36 -14.13
CA SER A 55 -0.31 -0.57 -15.35
C SER A 55 -0.60 -1.42 -16.60
N ARG A 56 -0.13 -2.68 -16.61
CA ARG A 56 -0.28 -3.60 -17.73
C ARG A 56 -1.53 -4.46 -17.62
N THR A 57 -1.77 -5.06 -16.45
CA THR A 57 -2.84 -6.06 -16.27
C THR A 57 -4.09 -5.50 -15.60
N GLY A 58 -4.00 -4.35 -14.92
CA GLY A 58 -5.05 -3.83 -14.04
C GLY A 58 -5.38 -4.76 -12.86
N LEU A 59 -4.50 -5.72 -12.57
CA LEU A 59 -4.69 -6.75 -11.55
C LEU A 59 -3.39 -6.97 -10.80
N ILE A 60 -3.40 -6.77 -9.49
CA ILE A 60 -2.25 -7.07 -8.63
C ILE A 60 -2.27 -8.55 -8.24
N PRO A 61 -1.23 -9.33 -8.57
CA PRO A 61 -1.21 -10.76 -8.27
C PRO A 61 -1.05 -11.02 -6.77
N ASN A 62 -1.88 -11.92 -6.23
CA ASN A 62 -1.86 -12.30 -4.81
C ASN A 62 -0.48 -12.82 -4.35
N TRP A 63 0.25 -13.52 -5.23
CA TRP A 63 1.59 -14.05 -4.89
C TRP A 63 2.63 -12.96 -4.65
N LEU A 64 2.39 -11.72 -5.10
CA LEU A 64 3.31 -10.60 -4.94
C LEU A 64 3.04 -9.80 -3.66
N THR A 65 1.78 -9.71 -3.24
CA THR A 65 1.35 -8.88 -2.10
C THR A 65 1.13 -9.67 -0.82
N LEU A 66 0.54 -10.87 -0.91
CA LEU A 66 0.24 -11.68 0.28
C LEU A 66 1.49 -12.08 1.06
N PRO A 67 2.61 -12.51 0.46
CA PRO A 67 3.79 -12.84 1.24
C PRO A 67 4.30 -11.66 2.06
N VAL A 68 4.29 -10.45 1.49
CA VAL A 68 4.73 -9.23 2.18
C VAL A 68 3.76 -8.89 3.33
N ALA A 69 2.45 -8.94 3.08
CA ALA A 69 1.44 -8.69 4.10
C ALA A 69 1.49 -9.71 5.24
N LEU A 70 1.62 -11.00 4.93
CA LEU A 70 1.65 -12.06 5.92
C LEU A 70 2.94 -12.04 6.73
N VAL A 71 4.10 -11.97 6.07
CA VAL A 71 5.41 -12.02 6.75
C VAL A 71 5.66 -10.73 7.50
N GLY A 72 5.52 -9.57 6.84
CA GLY A 72 5.69 -8.27 7.50
C GLY A 72 4.67 -8.06 8.62
N GLY A 73 3.42 -8.51 8.41
CA GLY A 73 2.36 -8.39 9.39
C GLY A 73 2.60 -9.29 10.60
N ALA A 74 2.91 -10.57 10.39
CA ALA A 74 3.23 -11.50 11.47
C ALA A 74 4.45 -11.03 12.28
N LEU A 75 5.51 -10.56 11.61
CA LEU A 75 6.70 -10.05 12.27
C LEU A 75 6.40 -8.77 13.08
N SER A 76 5.64 -7.84 12.50
CA SER A 76 5.22 -6.61 13.20
C SER A 76 4.33 -6.89 14.40
N LEU A 77 3.44 -7.88 14.31
CA LEU A 77 2.59 -8.29 15.42
C LEU A 77 3.37 -9.02 16.52
N TYR A 78 4.35 -9.84 16.15
CA TYR A 78 5.14 -10.63 17.08
C TYR A 78 6.20 -9.78 17.80
N ALA A 79 7.02 -9.05 17.04
CA ALA A 79 8.20 -8.34 17.55
C ALA A 79 8.03 -6.82 17.66
N GLY A 80 6.99 -6.24 17.05
CA GLY A 80 6.78 -4.79 17.08
C GLY A 80 6.34 -4.26 18.45
N PRO A 81 6.55 -2.96 18.74
CA PRO A 81 6.02 -2.33 19.95
C PRO A 81 4.48 -2.31 19.93
N MET A 82 3.84 -2.22 21.10
CA MET A 82 2.37 -2.26 21.23
C MET A 82 1.66 -1.24 20.32
N GLU A 83 2.22 -0.03 20.22
CA GLU A 83 1.69 1.04 19.37
C GLU A 83 1.65 0.64 17.89
N ALA A 84 2.74 0.07 17.36
CA ALA A 84 2.81 -0.42 15.98
C ALA A 84 1.79 -1.53 15.71
N ARG A 85 1.56 -2.44 16.67
CA ARG A 85 0.55 -3.52 16.55
C ARG A 85 -0.85 -2.94 16.43
N VAL A 86 -1.20 -1.99 17.30
CA VAL A 86 -2.51 -1.35 17.30
C VAL A 86 -2.74 -0.59 16.00
N ILE A 87 -1.75 0.20 15.55
CA ILE A 87 -1.82 0.94 14.29
C ILE A 87 -2.01 -0.02 13.12
N LEU A 88 -1.22 -1.09 13.05
CA LEU A 88 -1.32 -2.08 11.98
C LEU A 88 -2.71 -2.71 11.91
N LEU A 89 -3.23 -3.18 13.04
CA LEU A 89 -4.56 -3.80 13.12
C LEU A 89 -5.67 -2.80 12.75
N LEU A 90 -5.55 -1.55 13.20
CA LEU A 90 -6.50 -0.49 12.87
C LEU A 90 -6.48 -0.20 11.36
N CYS A 91 -5.30 -0.02 10.77
CA CYS A 91 -5.15 0.19 9.33
C CYS A 91 -5.71 -0.99 8.53
N TRP A 92 -5.43 -2.23 8.95
CA TRP A 92 -5.97 -3.42 8.29
C TRP A 92 -7.49 -3.52 8.42
N ALA A 93 -8.05 -3.22 9.59
CA ALA A 93 -9.50 -3.20 9.78
C ALA A 93 -10.17 -2.16 8.87
N VAL A 94 -9.61 -0.95 8.79
CA VAL A 94 -10.11 0.11 7.89
C VAL A 94 -10.02 -0.33 6.42
N LEU A 95 -8.89 -0.90 5.99
CA LEU A 95 -8.72 -1.39 4.62
C LEU A 95 -9.70 -2.51 4.28
N LEU A 96 -9.96 -3.43 5.22
CA LEU A 96 -10.95 -4.49 5.05
C LEU A 96 -12.37 -3.92 4.95
N ILE A 97 -12.74 -2.93 5.77
CA ILE A 97 -14.04 -2.25 5.67
C ILE A 97 -14.18 -1.57 4.30
N ILE A 98 -13.18 -0.81 3.87
CA ILE A 98 -13.17 -0.13 2.55
C ILE A 98 -13.31 -1.15 1.41
N TRP A 99 -12.64 -2.29 1.53
CA TRP A 99 -12.75 -3.40 0.57
C TRP A 99 -14.15 -4.04 0.57
N GLN A 100 -14.75 -4.29 1.74
CA GLN A 100 -16.12 -4.82 1.86
C GLN A 100 -17.16 -3.85 1.27
N LEU A 101 -16.91 -2.55 1.38
CA LEU A 101 -17.72 -1.51 0.75
C LEU A 101 -17.51 -1.39 -0.77
N HIS A 102 -16.69 -2.25 -1.38
CA HIS A 102 -16.37 -2.24 -2.81
C HIS A 102 -15.81 -0.91 -3.30
N ILE A 103 -15.19 -0.12 -2.42
CA ILE A 103 -14.54 1.15 -2.79
C ILE A 103 -13.20 0.84 -3.45
N PHE A 104 -12.46 -0.14 -2.92
CA PHE A 104 -11.16 -0.58 -3.42
C PHE A 104 -11.22 -2.00 -4.00
N GLY A 105 -10.36 -2.26 -4.98
CA GLY A 105 -10.14 -3.60 -5.48
C GLY A 105 -9.48 -4.48 -4.41
N GLY A 106 -9.77 -5.78 -4.44
CA GLY A 106 -9.13 -6.73 -3.52
C GLY A 106 -7.61 -6.81 -3.68
N GLY A 107 -7.07 -6.44 -4.86
CA GLY A 107 -5.63 -6.30 -5.08
C GLY A 107 -5.04 -5.14 -4.28
N ASP A 108 -5.65 -3.96 -4.38
CA ASP A 108 -5.21 -2.72 -3.71
C ASP A 108 -5.21 -2.88 -2.21
N ALA A 109 -6.28 -3.46 -1.65
CA ALA A 109 -6.38 -3.70 -0.22
C ALA A 109 -5.23 -4.57 0.29
N LYS A 110 -4.91 -5.68 -0.40
CA LYS A 110 -3.80 -6.58 -0.02
C LYS A 110 -2.44 -5.91 -0.19
N PHE A 111 -2.26 -5.11 -1.24
CA PHE A 111 -1.04 -4.34 -1.44
C PHE A 111 -0.82 -3.35 -0.30
N LEU A 112 -1.86 -2.58 0.07
CA LEU A 112 -1.81 -1.63 1.17
C LEU A 112 -1.61 -2.32 2.51
N MET A 113 -2.23 -3.48 2.74
CA MET A 113 -1.95 -4.29 3.93
C MET A 113 -0.48 -4.68 4.02
N GLY A 114 0.13 -5.08 2.90
CA GLY A 114 1.57 -5.34 2.79
C GLY A 114 2.43 -4.12 3.05
N LEU A 115 2.03 -2.96 2.54
CA LEU A 115 2.73 -1.72 2.77
C LEU A 115 2.69 -1.32 4.25
N PHE A 116 1.52 -1.28 4.88
CA PHE A 116 1.40 -0.96 6.31
C PHE A 116 2.06 -2.01 7.21
N ALA A 117 2.14 -3.27 6.77
CA ALA A 117 2.89 -4.32 7.46
C ALA A 117 4.40 -4.09 7.46
N LEU A 118 4.95 -3.45 6.43
CA LEU A 118 6.36 -3.07 6.40
C LEU A 118 6.64 -1.81 7.24
N PHE A 119 5.67 -0.90 7.31
CA PHE A 119 5.80 0.41 7.96
C PHE A 119 4.64 0.70 8.94
N PRO A 120 4.53 -0.02 10.07
CA PRO A 120 3.45 0.19 11.04
C PRO A 120 3.69 1.43 11.92
N ARG A 121 3.74 2.63 11.31
CA ARG A 121 4.00 3.91 11.99
C ARG A 121 2.96 4.96 11.62
N VAL A 122 2.62 5.84 12.57
CA VAL A 122 1.68 6.96 12.35
C VAL A 122 2.23 7.93 11.31
N ASP A 123 3.52 8.30 11.41
CA ASP A 123 4.15 9.25 10.48
C ASP A 123 4.06 8.77 9.03
N PHE A 124 4.27 7.45 8.84
CA PHE A 124 4.12 6.82 7.54
C PHE A 124 2.69 6.94 7.02
N ALA A 125 1.70 6.60 7.85
CA ALA A 125 0.28 6.72 7.49
C ALA A 125 -0.11 8.15 7.12
N LEU A 126 0.38 9.14 7.87
CA LEU A 126 0.10 10.56 7.61
C LEU A 126 0.72 11.03 6.29
N VAL A 127 2.01 10.77 6.06
CA VAL A 127 2.67 11.13 4.79
C VAL A 127 2.00 10.42 3.62
N PHE A 128 1.67 9.13 3.78
CA PHE A 128 0.96 8.36 2.78
C PHE A 128 -0.40 9.00 2.44
N CYS A 129 -1.19 9.34 3.45
CA CYS A 129 -2.49 10.01 3.28
C CYS A 129 -2.33 11.39 2.61
N ILE A 130 -1.34 12.19 3.00
CA ILE A 130 -1.08 13.51 2.40
C ILE A 130 -0.72 13.37 0.93
N VAL A 131 0.22 12.48 0.58
CA VAL A 131 0.62 12.28 -0.82
C VAL A 131 -0.53 11.73 -1.65
N LEU A 132 -1.28 10.75 -1.11
CA LEU A 132 -2.44 10.19 -1.78
C LEU A 132 -3.51 11.27 -2.03
N PHE A 133 -3.77 12.12 -1.03
CA PHE A 133 -4.70 13.24 -1.15
C PHE A 133 -4.24 14.25 -2.19
N LEU A 134 -2.97 14.67 -2.14
CA LEU A 134 -2.38 15.63 -3.08
C LEU A 134 -2.39 15.12 -4.52
N VAL A 135 -2.24 13.82 -4.75
CA VAL A 135 -2.26 13.23 -6.09
C VAL A 135 -3.69 12.93 -6.56
N THR A 136 -4.52 12.37 -5.69
CA THR A 136 -5.86 11.90 -6.05
C THR A 136 -6.85 13.04 -6.17
N LEU A 137 -6.77 14.06 -5.31
CA LEU A 137 -7.72 15.18 -5.32
C LEU A 137 -7.68 15.94 -6.66
N PRO A 138 -6.52 16.37 -7.21
CA PRO A 138 -6.49 17.03 -8.51
C PRO A 138 -7.00 16.13 -9.63
N LEU A 139 -6.68 14.84 -9.62
CA LEU A 139 -7.16 13.88 -10.62
C LEU A 139 -8.69 13.75 -10.57
N VAL A 140 -9.26 13.70 -9.36
CA VAL A 140 -10.71 13.67 -9.16
C VAL A 140 -11.35 14.98 -9.59
N ILE A 141 -10.76 16.13 -9.27
CA ILE A 141 -11.26 17.46 -9.70
C ILE A 141 -11.28 17.55 -11.23
N VAL A 142 -10.18 17.23 -11.90
CA VAL A 142 -10.10 17.24 -13.38
C VAL A 142 -11.11 16.28 -13.99
N LYS A 143 -11.26 15.08 -13.41
CA LYS A 143 -12.26 14.10 -13.86
C LYS A 143 -13.69 14.61 -13.66
N LEU A 144 -13.95 15.29 -12.53
CA LEU A 144 -15.25 15.89 -12.24
C LEU A 144 -15.56 17.06 -13.17
N TRP A 145 -14.55 17.84 -13.57
CA TRP A 145 -14.74 19.00 -14.46
C TRP A 145 -14.98 18.56 -15.91
N ARG A 146 -14.37 17.45 -16.33
CA ARG A 146 -14.50 16.94 -17.70
C ARG A 146 -15.82 16.20 -17.95
N GLN A 147 -16.53 15.79 -16.89
CA GLN A 147 -17.82 15.12 -17.01
C GLN A 147 -18.96 16.14 -17.06
N ARG A 148 -19.79 16.06 -18.12
CA ARG A 148 -20.99 16.89 -18.23
C ARG A 148 -21.92 16.64 -17.02
N PRO A 149 -22.47 17.69 -16.39
CA PRO A 149 -23.32 17.56 -15.21
C PRO A 149 -24.56 16.70 -15.47
N GLU A 150 -25.09 16.73 -16.70
CA GLU A 150 -26.25 15.94 -17.13
C GLU A 150 -25.99 14.43 -17.06
N GLU A 151 -24.85 13.95 -17.54
CA GLU A 151 -24.49 12.52 -17.46
C GLU A 151 -24.31 12.06 -16.01
N ARG A 152 -23.86 12.96 -15.12
CA ARG A 152 -23.68 12.65 -13.70
C ARG A 152 -25.03 12.47 -13.00
N GLN A 153 -25.96 13.39 -13.24
CA GLN A 153 -27.30 13.31 -12.65
C GLN A 153 -28.06 12.09 -13.15
N GLN A 154 -27.98 11.77 -14.45
CA GLN A 154 -28.63 10.57 -14.99
C GLN A 154 -28.08 9.29 -14.38
N LYS A 155 -26.75 9.17 -14.22
CA LYS A 155 -26.12 8.00 -13.57
C LYS A 155 -26.47 7.89 -12.10
N LEU A 156 -26.49 9.02 -11.37
CA LEU A 156 -26.85 9.03 -9.95
C LEU A 156 -28.34 8.69 -9.76
N ALA A 157 -29.22 9.24 -10.59
CA ALA A 157 -30.65 8.95 -10.56
C ALA A 157 -30.95 7.49 -10.93
N ALA A 158 -30.26 6.94 -11.93
CA ALA A 158 -30.38 5.52 -12.28
C ALA A 158 -29.93 4.61 -11.12
N ARG A 159 -28.85 4.96 -10.42
CA ARG A 159 -28.35 4.22 -9.24
C ARG A 159 -29.29 4.30 -8.04
N LEU A 160 -29.84 5.48 -7.76
CA LEU A 160 -30.82 5.68 -6.70
C LEU A 160 -32.11 4.89 -6.97
N ARG A 161 -32.60 4.87 -8.22
CA ARG A 161 -33.75 4.05 -8.61
C ARG A 161 -33.49 2.55 -8.51
N ALA A 162 -32.26 2.11 -8.79
CA ALA A 162 -31.85 0.72 -8.65
C ALA A 162 -31.59 0.30 -7.19
N GLY A 163 -31.68 1.21 -6.21
CA GLY A 163 -31.36 0.94 -4.80
C GLY A 163 -29.87 0.63 -4.55
N GLN A 164 -29.01 0.88 -5.54
CA GLN A 164 -27.58 0.58 -5.46
C GLN A 164 -26.79 1.86 -5.20
N PHE A 165 -26.49 2.12 -3.93
CA PHE A 165 -25.68 3.27 -3.52
C PHE A 165 -24.19 3.11 -3.87
N LEU A 166 -23.72 1.87 -4.06
CA LEU A 166 -22.33 1.53 -4.30
C LEU A 166 -22.12 0.98 -5.74
N PRO A 167 -20.96 1.24 -6.37
CA PRO A 167 -20.63 0.66 -7.67
C PRO A 167 -20.58 -0.87 -7.58
N THR A 168 -21.10 -1.55 -8.60
CA THR A 168 -21.06 -3.01 -8.66
C THR A 168 -19.67 -3.50 -9.06
N SER A 169 -19.31 -4.72 -8.64
CA SER A 169 -18.02 -5.34 -8.92
C SER A 169 -17.73 -5.47 -10.43
N GLU A 170 -18.76 -5.63 -11.25
CA GLU A 170 -18.64 -5.67 -12.71
C GLU A 170 -18.28 -4.30 -13.30
N GLU A 171 -18.83 -3.21 -12.74
CA GLU A 171 -18.46 -1.85 -13.15
C GLU A 171 -17.00 -1.53 -12.77
N LEU A 172 -16.54 -2.03 -11.62
CA LEU A 172 -15.13 -1.92 -11.19
C LEU A 172 -14.19 -2.73 -12.08
N LYS A 173 -14.59 -3.92 -12.56
CA LYS A 173 -13.77 -4.69 -13.51
C LYS A 173 -13.65 -3.99 -14.86
N GLN A 174 -14.73 -3.37 -15.35
CA GLN A 174 -14.72 -2.70 -16.65
C GLN A 174 -14.14 -1.30 -16.63
N ARG A 175 -14.31 -0.54 -15.54
CA ARG A 175 -13.86 0.86 -15.39
C ARG A 175 -12.77 1.04 -14.34
N GLY A 176 -12.18 -0.05 -13.84
CA GLY A 176 -11.14 -0.04 -12.83
C GLY A 176 -10.06 0.96 -13.20
N GLN A 177 -10.04 2.08 -12.50
CA GLN A 177 -9.00 3.08 -12.74
C GLN A 177 -7.70 2.48 -12.24
N ARG A 178 -6.66 2.55 -13.09
CA ARG A 178 -5.30 2.13 -12.73
C ARG A 178 -4.70 3.17 -11.79
N VAL A 179 -5.07 3.11 -10.51
CA VAL A 179 -4.62 4.07 -9.47
C VAL A 179 -3.50 3.48 -8.61
N VAL A 180 -3.05 2.25 -8.84
CA VAL A 180 -2.03 1.61 -7.97
C VAL A 180 -0.68 2.32 -8.02
N TRP A 181 -0.36 2.96 -9.15
CA TRP A 181 0.86 3.75 -9.27
C TRP A 181 0.91 4.92 -8.28
N THR A 182 -0.23 5.51 -7.90
CA THR A 182 -0.25 6.62 -6.92
C THR A 182 0.07 6.11 -5.52
N HIS A 183 -0.46 4.95 -5.15
CA HIS A 183 -0.17 4.27 -3.89
C HIS A 183 1.31 3.85 -3.83
N SER A 184 1.85 3.34 -4.94
CA SER A 184 3.27 2.96 -5.02
C SER A 184 4.19 4.17 -4.91
N LEU A 185 3.82 5.29 -5.53
CA LEU A 185 4.54 6.56 -5.41
C LEU A 185 4.50 7.08 -3.98
N ALA A 186 3.34 7.09 -3.33
CA ALA A 186 3.20 7.50 -1.94
C ALA A 186 4.05 6.63 -0.99
N GLY A 187 4.04 5.31 -1.19
CA GLY A 187 4.90 4.38 -0.45
C GLY A 187 6.39 4.65 -0.66
N ALA A 188 6.82 4.93 -1.89
CA ALA A 188 8.22 5.24 -2.20
C ALA A 188 8.66 6.56 -1.56
N VAL A 189 7.85 7.62 -1.68
CA VAL A 189 8.14 8.92 -1.08
C VAL A 189 8.26 8.79 0.45
N ALA A 190 7.31 8.12 1.09
CA ALA A 190 7.36 7.89 2.53
C ALA A 190 8.58 7.05 2.96
N LEU A 191 8.94 6.02 2.20
CA LEU A 191 10.12 5.18 2.44
C LEU A 191 11.43 5.98 2.42
N TRP A 192 11.59 6.89 1.46
CA TRP A 192 12.84 7.65 1.30
C TRP A 192 12.93 8.87 2.22
N LEU A 193 11.79 9.43 2.66
CA LEU A 193 11.77 10.60 3.55
C LEU A 193 11.80 10.23 5.04
N LEU A 194 11.15 9.14 5.45
CA LEU A 194 10.94 8.82 6.87
C LEU A 194 11.84 7.71 7.41
N TRP A 195 12.51 6.95 6.53
CA TRP A 195 13.45 5.90 6.93
C TRP A 195 14.83 6.19 6.38
#